data_AF-A0A7C5M5A2-F1
#
_entry.id   AF-A0A7C5M5A2-F1
#
_cell.length_a   1.000
_cell.length_b   1.000
_cell.length_c   1.000
_cell.angle_alpha   90.00
_cell.angle_beta   90.00
_cell.angle_gamma   90.00
#
_symmetry.space_group_name_H-M   'P 1'
#
loop_
_entity.id
_entity.type
_entity.pdbx_description
1 polymer ?
#
loop_
_entity_poly.entity_id
_entity_poly.type
_entity_poly.pdbx_seq_one_letter_code
_entity_poly.pdbx_strand_id
1 'polypeptide(L)'
;MNRQVVKFNSASRPEFIQELRSRVNAYFKNKGISHYGNWQMWLKTTFMIALYFVPLALMLTGVVSGLWPVLAMWVLMGFGMAGIGFSIMHDANHGSYSRNKKINKVMGFLIHFIGGFGINWKIQHNVLHHSYTNIDGFDEDIGLKIMRFSPTQPRKSYHRFQLIYAPFLYSLMTLYWSTSKDFEQLVRYRQKGLLQGRISFGKAVVQAIAYKLMYFALVLVLPL
;
A
#
# COMPACT_ATOMS: atom_id res chain seq x y z
N MET A 1 10.19 17.93 24.46
CA MET A 1 11.00 17.62 23.26
C MET A 1 10.62 18.59 22.16
N ASN A 2 11.55 19.44 21.73
CA ASN A 2 11.37 20.31 20.56
C ASN A 2 11.19 19.41 19.33
N ARG A 3 9.98 19.33 18.76
CA ARG A 3 9.77 18.64 17.49
C ARG A 3 10.47 19.44 16.40
N GLN A 4 11.50 18.87 15.77
CA GLN A 4 12.01 19.44 14.53
C GLN A 4 10.86 19.50 13.52
N VAL A 5 10.51 20.71 13.08
CA VAL A 5 9.48 20.92 12.06
C VAL A 5 10.20 20.99 10.72
N VAL A 6 9.96 20.00 9.86
CA VAL A 6 10.44 20.04 8.47
C VAL A 6 9.71 21.18 7.77
N LYS A 7 10.49 22.10 7.19
CA LYS A 7 9.97 23.18 6.34
C LYS A 7 10.49 22.97 4.92
N PHE A 8 9.58 22.98 3.95
CA PHE A 8 9.93 22.92 2.54
C PHE A 8 10.18 24.32 2.02
N ASN A 9 11.24 24.49 1.24
CA ASN A 9 11.56 25.78 0.63
C ASN A 9 10.65 26.02 -0.58
N SER A 10 9.47 26.60 -0.33
CA SER A 10 8.54 26.99 -1.38
C SER A 10 8.97 28.22 -2.19
N ALA A 11 10.01 28.93 -1.75
CA ALA A 11 10.57 30.10 -2.44
C ALA A 11 11.66 29.71 -3.46
N SER A 12 12.17 28.48 -3.43
CA SER A 12 13.15 28.01 -4.40
C SER A 12 12.46 27.54 -5.68
N ARG A 13 12.78 28.17 -6.81
CA ARG A 13 12.27 27.83 -8.16
C ARG A 13 10.74 27.71 -8.22
N PRO A 14 9.98 28.73 -7.77
CA PRO A 14 8.52 28.70 -7.80
C PRO A 14 7.96 28.53 -9.23
N GLU A 15 8.70 28.99 -10.24
CA GLU A 15 8.35 28.87 -11.66
C GLU A 15 8.26 27.40 -12.10
N PHE A 16 9.11 26.53 -11.55
CA PHE A 16 9.09 25.10 -11.87
C PHE A 16 7.76 24.45 -11.48
N ILE A 17 7.27 24.71 -10.26
CA ILE A 17 6.01 24.13 -9.76
C ILE A 17 4.82 24.68 -10.55
N GLN A 18 4.83 25.98 -10.85
CA GLN A 18 3.78 26.61 -11.64
C GLN A 18 3.74 26.03 -13.06
N GLU A 19 4.88 25.95 -13.73
CA GLU A 19 5.00 25.45 -15.09
C GLU A 19 4.63 23.95 -15.17
N LEU A 20 5.08 23.14 -14.22
CA LEU A 20 4.72 21.72 -14.14
C LEU A 20 3.20 21.53 -14.03
N ARG A 21 2.55 22.25 -13.12
CA ARG A 21 1.08 22.18 -12.95
C ARG A 21 0.35 22.67 -14.20
N SER A 22 0.82 23.76 -14.80
CA SER A 22 0.27 24.31 -16.05
C SER A 22 0.29 23.27 -17.17
N ARG A 23 1.45 22.65 -17.42
CA ARG A 23 1.63 21.65 -18.48
C ARG A 23 0.80 20.39 -18.25
N VAL A 24 0.76 19.88 -17.01
CA VAL A 24 -0.04 18.69 -16.68
C VAL A 24 -1.54 18.97 -16.90
N ASN A 25 -2.03 20.12 -16.45
CA ASN A 25 -3.44 20.49 -16.66
C ASN A 25 -3.76 20.70 -18.14
N ALA A 26 -2.86 21.36 -18.89
CA ALA A 26 -3.00 21.55 -20.33
C ALA A 26 -3.07 20.22 -21.08
N TYR A 27 -2.28 19.21 -20.69
CA TYR A 27 -2.32 17.88 -21.27
C TYR A 27 -3.72 17.25 -21.18
N PHE A 28 -4.33 17.22 -20.00
CA PHE A 28 -5.67 16.65 -19.81
C PHE A 28 -6.74 17.45 -20.55
N LYS A 29 -6.67 18.78 -20.47
CA LYS A 29 -7.63 19.68 -21.13
C LYS A 29 -7.58 19.56 -22.65
N ASN A 30 -6.40 19.67 -23.25
CA ASN A 30 -6.23 19.68 -24.70
C ASN A 30 -6.59 18.34 -25.34
N LYS A 31 -6.38 17.23 -24.62
CA LYS A 31 -6.77 15.90 -25.07
C LYS A 31 -8.22 15.54 -24.74
N GLY A 32 -8.95 16.36 -23.99
CA GLY A 32 -10.32 16.07 -23.56
C GLY A 32 -10.43 14.82 -22.69
N ILE A 33 -9.37 14.46 -21.96
CA ILE A 33 -9.32 13.25 -21.11
C ILE A 33 -9.38 13.60 -19.63
N SER A 34 -9.96 12.70 -18.84
CA SER A 34 -10.03 12.86 -17.38
C SER A 34 -8.68 12.58 -16.71
N HIS A 35 -8.43 13.24 -15.58
CA HIS A 35 -7.34 12.87 -14.65
C HIS A 35 -7.69 11.65 -13.77
N TYR A 36 -8.93 11.15 -13.83
CA TYR A 36 -9.34 9.90 -13.20
C TYR A 36 -9.10 8.69 -14.12
N GLY A 37 -9.22 7.48 -13.57
CA GLY A 37 -9.10 6.23 -14.32
C GLY A 37 -10.00 6.17 -15.56
N ASN A 38 -9.41 5.73 -16.67
CA ASN A 38 -10.10 5.50 -17.94
C ASN A 38 -10.49 4.01 -18.10
N TRP A 39 -11.00 3.61 -19.26
CA TRP A 39 -11.41 2.22 -19.51
C TRP A 39 -10.27 1.21 -19.33
N GLN A 40 -9.01 1.60 -19.61
CA GLN A 40 -7.84 0.72 -19.47
C GLN A 40 -7.58 0.42 -17.99
N MET A 41 -7.88 1.38 -17.10
CA MET A 41 -7.83 1.15 -15.66
C MET A 41 -8.88 0.13 -15.21
N TRP A 42 -10.09 0.17 -15.79
CA TRP A 42 -11.12 -0.83 -15.51
C TRP A 42 -10.74 -2.22 -16.02
N LEU A 43 -10.19 -2.32 -17.25
CA LEU A 43 -9.69 -3.59 -17.78
C LEU A 43 -8.59 -4.17 -16.88
N LYS A 44 -7.60 -3.35 -16.51
CA LYS A 44 -6.52 -3.75 -15.58
C LYS A 44 -7.09 -4.21 -14.24
N THR A 45 -8.11 -3.50 -13.74
CA THR A 45 -8.75 -3.82 -12.46
C THR A 45 -9.44 -5.17 -12.50
N THR A 46 -10.28 -5.42 -13.51
CA THR A 46 -10.95 -6.71 -13.70
C THR A 46 -9.93 -7.83 -13.84
N PHE A 47 -8.88 -7.62 -14.65
CA PHE A 47 -7.84 -8.62 -14.87
C PHE A 47 -7.10 -8.97 -13.57
N MET A 48 -6.62 -7.98 -12.81
CA MET A 48 -5.84 -8.24 -11.60
C MET A 48 -6.68 -8.80 -10.45
N ILE A 49 -7.95 -8.40 -10.33
CA ILE A 49 -8.90 -9.00 -9.38
C ILE A 49 -9.17 -10.46 -9.77
N ALA A 50 -9.43 -10.74 -11.05
CA ALA A 50 -9.62 -12.10 -11.52
C ALA A 50 -8.37 -12.96 -11.30
N LEU A 51 -7.18 -12.42 -11.56
CA LEU A 51 -5.90 -13.10 -11.34
C LEU A 51 -5.65 -13.45 -9.87
N TYR A 52 -6.30 -12.74 -8.94
CA TYR A 52 -6.28 -13.08 -7.51
C TYR A 52 -7.39 -14.08 -7.13
N PHE A 53 -8.65 -13.80 -7.46
CA PHE A 53 -9.79 -14.56 -6.94
C PHE A 53 -10.14 -15.81 -7.75
N VAL A 54 -9.85 -15.86 -9.05
CA VAL A 54 -10.13 -17.05 -9.87
C VAL A 54 -9.24 -18.23 -9.47
N PRO A 55 -7.90 -18.08 -9.35
CA PRO A 55 -7.06 -19.18 -8.87
C PRO A 55 -7.48 -19.68 -7.48
N LEU A 56 -7.84 -18.75 -6.58
CA LEU A 56 -8.36 -19.11 -5.27
C LEU A 56 -9.64 -19.94 -5.37
N ALA A 57 -10.63 -19.50 -6.15
CA ALA A 57 -11.87 -20.24 -6.33
C ALA A 57 -11.63 -21.63 -6.92
N LEU A 58 -10.73 -21.77 -7.90
CA LEU A 58 -10.39 -23.06 -8.51
C LEU A 58 -9.74 -24.03 -7.52
N MET A 59 -8.92 -23.53 -6.58
CA MET A 59 -8.37 -24.34 -5.50
C MET A 59 -9.46 -24.76 -4.51
N LEU A 60 -10.32 -23.82 -4.09
CA LEU A 60 -11.36 -24.08 -3.09
C LEU A 60 -12.47 -25.03 -3.58
N THR A 61 -12.76 -25.05 -4.88
CA THR A 61 -13.74 -25.98 -5.46
C THR A 61 -13.13 -27.36 -5.77
N GLY A 62 -11.83 -27.54 -5.58
CA GLY A 62 -11.11 -28.77 -5.92
C GLY A 62 -10.92 -28.99 -7.43
N VAL A 63 -11.28 -28.03 -8.28
CA VAL A 63 -11.02 -28.09 -9.73
C VAL A 63 -9.52 -28.13 -10.01
N VAL A 64 -8.73 -27.41 -9.21
CA VAL A 64 -7.27 -27.50 -9.20
C VAL A 64 -6.82 -28.15 -7.90
N SER A 65 -6.19 -29.33 -8.03
CA SER A 65 -5.66 -30.11 -6.90
C SER A 65 -4.25 -30.60 -7.16
N GLY A 66 -3.57 -31.06 -6.10
CA GLY A 66 -2.19 -31.55 -6.16
C GLY A 66 -1.15 -30.44 -5.97
N LEU A 67 0.04 -30.82 -5.50
CA LEU A 67 1.05 -29.88 -5.03
C LEU A 67 1.45 -28.83 -6.08
N TRP A 68 1.86 -29.27 -7.28
CA TRP A 68 2.39 -28.36 -8.30
C TRP A 68 1.35 -27.42 -8.90
N PRO A 69 0.14 -27.88 -9.29
CA PRO A 69 -0.92 -26.98 -9.76
C PRO A 69 -1.35 -25.96 -8.69
N VAL A 70 -1.48 -26.37 -7.43
CA VAL A 70 -1.81 -25.47 -6.31
C VAL A 70 -0.71 -24.43 -6.11
N LEU A 71 0.56 -24.81 -6.14
CA LEU A 71 1.67 -23.86 -6.07
C LEU A 71 1.66 -22.87 -7.24
N ALA A 72 1.32 -23.31 -8.45
CA ALA A 72 1.16 -22.42 -9.60
C ALA A 72 0.02 -21.41 -9.39
N MET A 73 -1.11 -21.83 -8.79
CA MET A 73 -2.20 -20.92 -8.44
C MET A 73 -1.76 -19.87 -7.42
N TRP A 74 -0.97 -20.25 -6.40
CA TRP A 74 -0.40 -19.29 -5.45
C TRP A 74 0.50 -18.25 -6.11
N VAL A 75 1.31 -18.65 -7.08
CA VAL A 75 2.14 -17.72 -7.87
C VAL A 75 1.28 -16.74 -8.66
N LEU A 76 0.24 -17.22 -9.35
CA LEU A 76 -0.71 -16.36 -10.08
C LEU A 76 -1.40 -15.37 -9.14
N MET A 77 -1.87 -15.84 -7.99
CA MET A 77 -2.44 -14.97 -6.95
C MET A 77 -1.45 -13.91 -6.48
N GLY A 78 -0.16 -14.23 -6.39
CA GLY A 78 0.89 -13.26 -6.06
C GLY A 78 0.95 -12.09 -7.05
N PHE A 79 0.81 -12.35 -8.35
CA PHE A 79 0.72 -11.30 -9.37
C PHE A 79 -0.57 -10.48 -9.24
N GLY A 80 -1.71 -11.14 -9.01
CA GLY A 80 -2.99 -10.45 -8.75
C GLY A 80 -2.92 -9.55 -7.51
N MET A 81 -2.31 -10.03 -6.43
CA MET A 81 -2.06 -9.30 -5.19
C MET A 81 -1.21 -8.06 -5.45
N ALA A 82 -0.12 -8.19 -6.21
CA ALA A 82 0.72 -7.06 -6.58
C ALA A 82 -0.06 -6.02 -7.42
N GLY A 83 -0.86 -6.45 -8.39
CA GLY A 83 -1.71 -5.57 -9.19
C GLY A 83 -2.77 -4.82 -8.38
N ILE A 84 -3.41 -5.52 -7.44
CA ILE A 84 -4.34 -4.92 -6.47
C ILE A 84 -3.62 -3.87 -5.63
N GLY A 85 -2.47 -4.23 -5.06
CA GLY A 85 -1.69 -3.38 -4.16
C GLY A 85 -1.15 -2.12 -4.84
N PHE A 86 -0.43 -2.27 -5.95
CA PHE A 86 0.32 -1.17 -6.57
C PHE A 86 -0.51 -0.31 -7.53
N SER A 87 -1.64 -0.80 -8.03
CA SER A 87 -2.44 -0.05 -9.00
C SER A 87 -3.84 0.26 -8.47
N ILE A 88 -4.64 -0.77 -8.12
CA ILE A 88 -6.06 -0.57 -7.87
C ILE A 88 -6.31 0.13 -6.53
N MET A 89 -5.90 -0.51 -5.44
CA MET A 89 -6.15 0.00 -4.10
C MET A 89 -5.31 1.24 -3.81
N HIS A 90 -4.10 1.34 -4.38
CA HIS A 90 -3.23 2.51 -4.29
C HIS A 90 -3.93 3.75 -4.85
N ASP A 91 -4.32 3.74 -6.13
CA ASP A 91 -4.93 4.89 -6.81
C ASP A 91 -6.30 5.23 -6.20
N ALA A 92 -7.05 4.21 -5.76
CA ALA A 92 -8.33 4.42 -5.10
C ALA A 92 -8.17 5.04 -3.70
N ASN A 93 -7.13 4.68 -2.95
CA ASN A 93 -6.84 5.27 -1.64
C ASN A 93 -6.21 6.68 -1.75
N HIS A 94 -5.67 7.05 -2.91
CA HIS A 94 -5.38 8.45 -3.30
C HIS A 94 -6.61 9.22 -3.79
N GLY A 95 -7.68 8.52 -4.17
CA GLY A 95 -8.90 9.11 -4.70
C GLY A 95 -8.83 9.47 -6.19
N SER A 96 -7.81 9.00 -6.90
CA SER A 96 -7.62 9.22 -8.35
C SER A 96 -8.22 8.11 -9.22
N TYR A 97 -8.62 6.97 -8.63
CA TYR A 97 -9.20 5.87 -9.40
C TYR A 97 -10.51 6.27 -10.11
N SER A 98 -11.41 6.99 -9.42
CA SER A 98 -12.67 7.46 -10.00
C SER A 98 -13.08 8.83 -9.46
N ARG A 99 -13.88 9.58 -10.23
CA ARG A 99 -14.58 10.78 -9.72
C ARG A 99 -15.53 10.44 -8.58
N ASN A 100 -16.10 9.23 -8.56
CA ASN A 100 -17.04 8.81 -7.54
C ASN A 100 -16.31 8.30 -6.30
N LYS A 101 -16.46 9.02 -5.18
CA LYS A 101 -15.86 8.65 -3.88
C LYS A 101 -16.28 7.27 -3.38
N LYS A 102 -17.49 6.79 -3.71
CA LYS A 102 -17.94 5.44 -3.33
C LYS A 102 -17.14 4.37 -4.08
N ILE A 103 -16.85 4.58 -5.36
CA ILE A 103 -16.02 3.67 -6.16
C ILE A 103 -14.60 3.61 -5.58
N ASN A 104 -14.00 4.76 -5.26
CA ASN A 104 -12.69 4.79 -4.58
C ASN A 104 -12.71 4.05 -3.24
N LYS A 105 -13.80 4.17 -2.47
CA LYS A 105 -13.93 3.45 -1.19
C LYS A 105 -13.95 1.93 -1.41
N VAL A 106 -14.69 1.45 -2.41
CA VAL A 106 -14.78 0.01 -2.74
C VAL A 106 -13.43 -0.51 -3.25
N MET A 107 -12.82 0.18 -4.23
CA MET A 107 -11.54 -0.26 -4.79
C MET A 107 -10.39 -0.14 -3.78
N GLY A 108 -10.40 0.88 -2.93
CA GLY A 108 -9.44 1.05 -1.84
C GLY A 108 -9.59 0.00 -0.73
N PHE A 109 -10.80 -0.57 -0.56
CA PHE A 109 -11.07 -1.65 0.41
C PHE A 109 -10.35 -2.96 0.04
N LEU A 110 -9.97 -3.14 -1.23
CA LEU A 110 -9.26 -4.33 -1.69
C LEU A 110 -7.93 -4.59 -0.96
N ILE A 111 -7.34 -3.56 -0.34
CA ILE A 111 -6.18 -3.70 0.53
C ILE A 111 -6.36 -4.76 1.63
N HIS A 112 -7.59 -4.94 2.12
CA HIS A 112 -7.89 -5.90 3.19
C HIS A 112 -7.81 -7.35 2.71
N PHE A 113 -8.05 -7.62 1.43
CA PHE A 113 -7.89 -8.96 0.85
C PHE A 113 -6.42 -9.33 0.61
N ILE A 114 -5.52 -8.36 0.61
CA ILE A 114 -4.07 -8.57 0.46
C ILE A 114 -3.33 -8.37 1.79
N GLY A 115 -4.04 -8.49 2.92
CA GLY A 115 -3.46 -8.51 4.25
C GLY A 115 -3.12 -7.16 4.85
N GLY A 116 -3.47 -6.03 4.22
CA GLY A 116 -3.20 -4.69 4.74
C GLY A 116 -4.39 -4.01 5.43
N PHE A 117 -4.13 -2.98 6.24
CA PHE A 117 -5.16 -2.15 6.85
C PHE A 117 -5.23 -0.74 6.22
N GLY A 118 -6.32 -0.45 5.50
CA GLY A 118 -6.48 0.78 4.72
C GLY A 118 -6.34 2.10 5.50
N ILE A 119 -6.70 2.15 6.79
CA ILE A 119 -6.50 3.37 7.60
C ILE A 119 -5.01 3.62 7.84
N ASN A 120 -4.28 2.59 8.24
CA ASN A 120 -2.84 2.71 8.44
C ASN A 120 -2.14 3.04 7.13
N TRP A 121 -2.50 2.36 6.04
CA TRP A 121 -1.92 2.64 4.73
C TRP A 121 -2.11 4.11 4.33
N LYS A 122 -3.30 4.69 4.53
CA LYS A 122 -3.54 6.12 4.25
C LYS A 122 -2.76 7.06 5.15
N ILE A 123 -2.48 6.68 6.40
CA ILE A 123 -1.65 7.49 7.30
C ILE A 123 -0.18 7.36 6.87
N GLN A 124 0.34 6.14 6.76
CA GLN A 124 1.70 5.86 6.33
C GLN A 124 2.00 6.51 4.99
N HIS A 125 1.21 6.19 3.96
CA HIS A 125 1.51 6.56 2.60
C HIS A 125 1.11 8.01 2.30
N ASN A 126 -0.16 8.39 2.51
CA ASN A 126 -0.63 9.71 2.07
C ASN A 126 -0.22 10.84 3.01
N VAL A 127 -0.11 10.58 4.32
CA VAL A 127 0.24 11.62 5.30
C VAL A 127 1.74 11.66 5.54
N LEU A 128 2.38 10.54 5.86
CA LEU A 128 3.79 10.54 6.22
C LEU A 128 4.70 10.52 4.98
N HIS A 129 4.55 9.52 4.11
CA HIS A 129 5.42 9.35 2.95
C HIS A 129 5.26 10.48 1.93
N HIS A 130 4.04 10.80 1.47
CA HIS A 130 3.84 11.86 0.46
C HIS A 130 4.13 13.28 0.98
N SER A 131 4.07 13.51 2.30
CA SER A 131 4.47 14.81 2.86
C SER A 131 5.97 14.92 3.13
N TYR A 132 6.66 13.81 3.42
CA TYR A 132 8.06 13.81 3.87
C TYR A 132 8.92 12.76 3.15
N THR A 133 8.68 12.55 1.86
CA THR A 133 9.27 11.45 1.07
C THR A 133 10.79 11.41 1.22
N ASN A 134 11.33 10.25 1.61
CA ASN A 134 12.76 10.00 1.82
C ASN A 134 13.43 10.90 2.89
N ILE A 135 12.66 11.56 3.76
CA ILE A 135 13.20 12.30 4.91
C ILE A 135 13.28 11.35 6.11
N ASP A 136 14.50 11.06 6.52
CA ASP A 136 14.80 10.17 7.64
C ASP A 136 14.18 10.65 8.95
N GLY A 137 13.57 9.74 9.70
CA GLY A 137 12.79 10.04 10.90
C GLY A 137 11.35 10.51 10.65
N PHE A 138 10.97 10.85 9.43
CA PHE A 138 9.60 11.29 9.07
C PHE A 138 8.88 10.28 8.18
N ASP A 139 9.58 9.76 7.16
CA ASP A 139 9.05 8.74 6.26
C ASP A 139 9.23 7.33 6.85
N GLU A 140 8.11 6.69 7.20
CA GLU A 140 8.12 5.34 7.76
C GLU A 140 8.51 4.27 6.72
N ASP A 141 8.41 4.57 5.42
CA ASP A 141 8.73 3.62 4.34
C ASP A 141 10.24 3.34 4.25
N ILE A 142 11.07 4.26 4.76
CA ILE A 142 12.53 4.07 4.89
C ILE A 142 12.97 3.77 6.34
N GLY A 143 12.04 3.55 7.27
CA GLY A 143 12.33 3.46 8.71
C GLY A 143 12.82 2.10 9.22
N LEU A 144 12.84 1.05 8.38
CA LEU A 144 13.26 -0.29 8.77
C LEU A 144 14.78 -0.38 8.93
N LYS A 145 15.28 -0.27 10.17
CA LYS A 145 16.72 -0.19 10.52
C LYS A 145 17.61 -1.39 10.11
N ILE A 146 17.02 -2.51 9.69
CA ILE A 146 17.77 -3.65 9.12
C ILE A 146 18.23 -3.36 7.68
N MET A 147 17.59 -2.40 7.02
CA MET A 147 17.99 -1.88 5.72
C MET A 147 18.39 -0.41 5.84
N ARG A 148 19.29 0.02 4.97
CA ARG A 148 19.66 1.42 4.77
C ARG A 148 19.12 1.90 3.45
N PHE A 149 18.26 2.90 3.51
CA PHE A 149 17.58 3.50 2.35
C PHE A 149 17.97 4.96 2.12
N SER A 150 18.51 5.64 3.14
CA SER A 150 18.96 7.03 3.03
C SER A 150 20.44 7.19 3.36
N PRO A 151 21.15 8.14 2.73
CA PRO A 151 22.50 8.54 3.12
C PRO A 151 22.63 8.97 4.59
N THR A 152 21.57 9.57 5.16
CA THR A 152 21.56 10.08 6.55
C THR A 152 21.52 8.98 7.60
N GLN A 153 21.12 7.77 7.21
CA GLN A 153 21.02 6.63 8.11
C GLN A 153 22.40 6.05 8.41
N PRO A 154 22.68 5.66 9.66
CA PRO A 154 23.98 5.11 10.05
C PRO A 154 24.27 3.82 9.27
N ARG A 155 25.46 3.74 8.68
CA ARG A 155 25.90 2.54 7.95
C ARG A 155 26.44 1.51 8.94
N LYS A 156 25.83 0.32 8.97
CA LYS A 156 26.34 -0.83 9.72
C LYS A 156 27.04 -1.81 8.78
N SER A 157 27.92 -2.64 9.33
CA SER A 157 28.76 -3.58 8.57
C SER A 157 27.95 -4.53 7.68
N TYR A 158 26.79 -5.01 8.17
CA TYR A 158 25.93 -5.92 7.42
C TYR A 158 25.26 -5.27 6.19
N HIS A 159 25.12 -3.94 6.12
CA HIS A 159 24.51 -3.27 4.96
C HIS A 159 25.29 -3.51 3.65
N ARG A 160 26.56 -3.94 3.72
CA ARG A 160 27.31 -4.35 2.53
C ARG A 160 26.72 -5.58 1.82
N PHE A 161 25.94 -6.39 2.55
CA PHE A 161 25.26 -7.59 2.04
C PHE A 161 23.77 -7.35 1.77
N GLN A 162 23.30 -6.09 1.82
CA GLN A 162 21.88 -5.77 1.64
C GLN A 162 21.31 -6.23 0.31
N LEU A 163 22.12 -6.27 -0.75
CA LEU A 163 21.72 -6.84 -2.04
C LEU A 163 21.28 -8.31 -1.92
N ILE A 164 21.88 -9.06 -0.98
CA ILE A 164 21.61 -10.49 -0.80
C ILE A 164 20.39 -10.70 0.10
N TYR A 165 20.35 -10.03 1.27
CA TYR A 165 19.28 -10.28 2.24
C TYR A 165 18.00 -9.47 1.98
N ALA A 166 18.06 -8.33 1.29
CA ALA A 166 16.87 -7.49 1.08
C ALA A 166 15.78 -8.20 0.25
N PRO A 167 16.08 -8.91 -0.86
CA PRO A 167 15.06 -9.68 -1.59
C PRO A 167 14.36 -10.72 -0.71
N PHE A 168 15.11 -11.41 0.16
CA PHE A 168 14.56 -12.37 1.10
C PHE A 168 13.69 -11.71 2.18
N LEU A 169 14.16 -10.62 2.79
CA LEU A 169 13.33 -9.89 3.76
C LEU A 169 12.07 -9.29 3.13
N TYR A 170 12.16 -8.89 1.86
CA TYR A 170 11.03 -8.35 1.12
C TYR A 170 9.94 -9.42 0.90
N SER A 171 10.30 -10.68 0.63
CA SER A 171 9.30 -11.75 0.50
C SER A 171 8.56 -12.05 1.82
N LEU A 172 9.19 -11.79 2.96
CA LEU A 172 8.57 -11.90 4.30
C LEU A 172 7.74 -10.67 4.69
N MET A 173 7.77 -9.59 3.92
CA MET A 173 7.11 -8.34 4.28
C MET A 173 5.59 -8.50 4.39
N THR A 174 4.98 -9.33 3.53
CA THR A 174 3.54 -9.63 3.61
C THR A 174 3.18 -10.29 4.94
N LEU A 175 4.01 -11.22 5.42
CA LEU A 175 3.79 -11.89 6.71
C LEU A 175 3.92 -10.91 7.87
N TYR A 176 4.95 -10.04 7.85
CA TYR A 176 5.08 -8.98 8.85
C TYR A 176 3.91 -8.00 8.81
N TRP A 177 3.43 -7.65 7.61
CA TRP A 177 2.30 -6.74 7.42
C TRP A 177 0.98 -7.32 7.93
N SER A 178 0.70 -8.59 7.62
CA SER A 178 -0.53 -9.26 8.02
C SER A 178 -0.58 -9.57 9.52
N THR A 179 0.57 -9.76 10.18
CA THR A 179 0.64 -10.16 11.60
C THR A 179 0.88 -9.00 12.57
N SER A 180 1.88 -8.14 12.30
CA SER A 180 2.46 -7.27 13.35
C SER A 180 2.44 -5.79 12.98
N LYS A 181 2.89 -5.45 11.76
CA LYS A 181 3.12 -4.05 11.33
C LYS A 181 1.92 -3.13 11.59
N ASP A 182 0.71 -3.58 11.24
CA ASP A 182 -0.49 -2.76 11.36
C ASP A 182 -0.86 -2.47 12.83
N PHE A 183 -0.60 -3.40 13.75
CA PHE A 183 -0.86 -3.18 15.17
C PHE A 183 0.18 -2.23 15.78
N GLU A 184 1.46 -2.39 15.43
CA GLU A 184 2.51 -1.45 15.81
C GLU A 184 2.23 -0.04 15.29
N GLN A 185 1.78 0.07 14.05
CA GLN A 185 1.37 1.34 13.45
C GLN A 185 0.19 1.96 14.18
N LEU A 186 -0.84 1.20 14.54
CA LEU A 186 -1.99 1.73 15.28
C LEU A 186 -1.59 2.32 16.64
N VAL A 187 -0.73 1.62 17.39
CA VAL A 187 -0.21 2.14 18.68
C VAL A 187 0.58 3.42 18.47
N ARG A 188 1.50 3.43 17.50
CA ARG A 188 2.31 4.60 17.17
C ARG A 188 1.47 5.78 16.67
N TYR A 189 0.46 5.52 15.84
CA TYR A 189 -0.44 6.56 15.30
C TYR A 189 -1.36 7.12 16.37
N ARG A 190 -1.77 6.32 17.35
CA ARG A 190 -2.44 6.83 18.56
C ARG A 190 -1.54 7.79 19.32
N GLN A 191 -0.29 7.39 19.61
CA GLN A 191 0.68 8.22 20.35
C GLN A 191 1.02 9.52 19.61
N LYS A 192 1.13 9.48 18.28
CA LYS A 192 1.39 10.65 17.43
C LYS A 192 0.14 11.52 17.18
N GLY A 193 -1.05 11.10 17.63
CA GLY A 193 -2.32 11.80 17.38
C GLY A 193 -2.86 11.65 15.94
N LEU A 194 -2.28 10.77 15.12
CA LEU A 194 -2.60 10.62 13.69
C LEU A 194 -3.93 9.90 13.42
N LEU A 195 -4.54 9.31 14.45
CA LEU A 195 -5.89 8.72 14.38
C LEU A 195 -7.01 9.74 14.63
N GLN A 196 -6.69 10.90 15.21
CA GLN A 196 -7.68 11.91 15.58
C GLN A 196 -8.44 12.42 14.34
N GLY A 197 -9.76 12.58 14.47
CA GLY A 197 -10.63 12.98 13.36
C GLY A 197 -10.85 11.91 12.28
N ARG A 198 -10.23 10.73 12.37
CA ARG A 198 -10.38 9.63 11.41
C ARG A 198 -11.12 8.43 12.00
N ILE A 199 -10.66 7.93 13.14
CA ILE A 199 -11.23 6.77 13.82
C ILE A 199 -10.76 6.72 15.28
N SER A 200 -11.60 6.26 16.20
CA SER A 200 -11.17 5.97 17.58
C SER A 200 -10.23 4.76 17.59
N PHE A 201 -9.21 4.76 18.46
CA PHE A 201 -8.25 3.65 18.57
C PHE A 201 -8.92 2.28 18.74
N GLY A 202 -9.92 2.14 19.62
CA GLY A 202 -10.63 0.88 19.84
C GLY A 202 -11.31 0.35 18.57
N LYS A 203 -12.08 1.20 17.86
CA LYS A 203 -12.68 0.83 16.57
C LYS A 203 -11.62 0.44 15.53
N ALA A 204 -10.48 1.12 15.50
CA ALA A 204 -9.40 0.81 14.56
C ALA A 204 -8.78 -0.57 14.83
N VAL A 205 -8.56 -0.90 16.10
CA VAL A 205 -8.06 -2.22 16.52
C VAL A 205 -9.07 -3.32 16.16
N VAL A 206 -10.36 -3.13 16.50
CA VAL A 206 -11.41 -4.11 16.16
C VAL A 206 -11.48 -4.33 14.65
N GLN A 207 -11.45 -3.27 13.85
CA GLN A 207 -11.44 -3.39 12.39
C GLN A 207 -10.19 -4.09 11.89
N ALA A 208 -9.00 -3.74 12.40
CA ALA A 208 -7.77 -4.41 12.00
C ALA A 208 -7.84 -5.91 12.28
N ILE A 209 -8.26 -6.32 13.48
CA ILE A 209 -8.45 -7.74 13.84
C ILE A 209 -9.45 -8.40 12.89
N ALA A 210 -10.63 -7.82 12.69
CA ALA A 210 -11.66 -8.38 11.81
C ALA A 210 -11.14 -8.61 10.39
N TYR A 211 -10.43 -7.65 9.81
CA TYR A 211 -9.87 -7.79 8.46
C TYR A 211 -8.68 -8.74 8.41
N LYS A 212 -7.86 -8.85 9.46
CA LYS A 212 -6.82 -9.89 9.53
C LYS A 212 -7.43 -11.29 9.61
N LEU A 213 -8.47 -11.48 10.42
CA LEU A 213 -9.19 -12.76 10.50
C LEU A 213 -9.81 -13.13 9.16
N MET A 214 -10.45 -12.17 8.48
CA MET A 214 -10.96 -12.37 7.11
C MET A 214 -9.84 -12.79 6.15
N TYR A 215 -8.69 -12.09 6.19
CA TYR A 215 -7.55 -12.41 5.35
C TYR A 215 -7.01 -13.83 5.61
N PHE A 216 -6.72 -14.17 6.87
CA PHE A 216 -6.22 -15.51 7.23
C PHE A 216 -7.24 -16.61 6.98
N ALA A 217 -8.54 -16.33 7.16
CA ALA A 217 -9.58 -17.27 6.75
C ALA A 217 -9.49 -17.57 5.25
N LEU A 218 -9.33 -16.53 4.43
CA LEU A 218 -9.27 -16.65 2.97
C LEU A 218 -8.00 -17.36 2.47
N VAL A 219 -6.83 -17.01 3.00
CA VAL A 219 -5.54 -17.47 2.46
C VAL A 219 -4.93 -18.65 3.19
N LEU A 220 -5.41 -18.98 4.40
CA LEU A 220 -4.85 -20.06 5.19
C LEU A 220 -5.92 -21.08 5.59
N VAL A 221 -7.05 -20.67 6.17
CA VAL A 221 -8.03 -21.62 6.70
C VAL A 221 -8.81 -22.32 5.60
N LEU A 222 -9.34 -21.59 4.61
CA LEU A 222 -10.14 -22.19 3.53
C LEU A 222 -9.34 -23.14 2.62
N PRO A 223 -8.06 -22.88 2.28
CA PRO A 223 -7.29 -23.79 1.44
C PRO A 223 -6.71 -25.03 2.15
N LEU A 224 -6.79 -25.12 3.47
CA LEU A 224 -6.33 -26.26 4.28
C LEU A 224 -7.45 -27.30 4.45
#